data_AF-A0A842M458-F1
#
_entry.id   AF-A0A842M458-F1
#
_cell.length_a   1.000
_cell.length_b   1.000
_cell.length_c   1.000
_cell.angle_alpha   90.00
_cell.angle_beta   90.00
_cell.angle_gamma   90.00
#
_symmetry.space_group_name_H-M   'P 1'
#
loop_
_entity.id
_entity.type
_entity.pdbx_description
1 polymer ?
#
loop_
_entity_poly.entity_id
_entity_poly.type
_entity_poly.pdbx_seq_one_letter_code
_entity_poly.pdbx_strand_id
1 'polypeptide(L)'
;MVKVLVSARCKPESKVIIKNSNYTYGDAIDYFARKISNENTKILIEVETLRERIMELEDEIKNTKRRIERKKEYLQLLESRYSDEVQVDEIVMESIRTIRSIAETFDCEPTEIDRFTGADTLEFHAKKCSITRLELEELLKMDL
;
A
#
# COMPACT_ATOMS: atom_id res chain seq x y z
N MET A 1 -47.43 -26.05 -4.93
CA MET A 1 -47.06 -24.65 -4.66
C MET A 1 -47.26 -24.36 -3.19
N VAL A 2 -46.18 -24.16 -2.43
CA VAL A 2 -46.23 -23.86 -1.00
C VAL A 2 -46.46 -22.36 -0.84
N LYS A 3 -47.61 -21.95 -0.26
CA LYS A 3 -47.88 -20.55 0.06
C LYS A 3 -47.07 -20.18 1.30
N VAL A 4 -46.04 -19.35 1.13
CA VAL A 4 -45.23 -18.82 2.24
C VAL A 4 -45.98 -17.65 2.87
N LEU A 5 -46.32 -17.78 4.15
CA LEU A 5 -47.04 -16.78 4.92
C LEU A 5 -46.02 -15.81 5.52
N VAL A 6 -45.80 -14.67 4.87
CA VAL A 6 -44.89 -13.61 5.34
C VAL A 6 -45.64 -12.74 6.34
N SER A 7 -45.44 -12.96 7.64
CA SER A 7 -46.01 -12.06 8.66
C SER A 7 -45.07 -10.89 8.91
N ALA A 8 -45.43 -9.70 8.43
CA ALA A 8 -44.77 -8.45 8.81
C ALA A 8 -45.49 -7.85 10.02
N ARG A 9 -44.78 -7.60 11.13
CA ARG A 9 -45.32 -6.81 12.25
C ARG A 9 -45.07 -5.34 11.95
N CYS A 10 -46.09 -4.64 11.46
CA CYS A 10 -46.02 -3.20 11.25
C CYS A 10 -46.31 -2.47 12.58
N LYS A 11 -45.31 -1.83 13.20
CA LYS A 11 -45.55 -0.85 14.27
C LYS A 11 -45.82 0.50 13.60
N PRO A 12 -47.03 1.07 13.69
CA PRO A 12 -47.30 2.38 13.12
C PRO A 12 -46.46 3.44 13.87
N GLU A 13 -45.68 4.23 13.14
CA GLU A 13 -44.91 5.35 13.69
C GLU A 13 -45.83 6.48 14.20
N SER A 14 -46.99 6.66 13.56
CA SER A 14 -48.02 7.58 14.03
C SER A 14 -48.81 6.93 15.17
N LYS A 15 -48.65 7.45 16.40
CA LYS A 15 -49.51 7.14 17.56
C LYS A 15 -50.94 7.71 17.44
N VAL A 16 -51.31 8.26 16.27
CA VAL A 16 -52.60 8.92 16.06
C VAL A 16 -53.50 8.01 15.23
N ILE A 17 -54.51 7.42 15.88
CA ILE A 17 -55.63 6.78 15.20
C ILE A 17 -56.46 7.91 14.58
N ILE A 18 -56.49 8.01 13.25
CA ILE A 18 -57.35 8.95 12.53
C ILE A 18 -58.80 8.48 12.70
N LYS A 19 -59.48 8.99 13.74
CA LYS A 19 -60.92 8.77 13.90
C LYS A 19 -61.65 9.35 12.69
N ASN A 20 -62.59 8.59 12.13
CA ASN A 20 -63.38 8.89 10.92
C ASN A 20 -62.66 8.75 9.58
N SER A 21 -61.58 7.97 9.51
CA SER A 21 -61.09 7.48 8.21
C SER A 21 -61.92 6.27 7.79
N ASN A 22 -62.35 6.19 6.53
CA ASN A 22 -62.99 4.99 5.96
C ASN A 22 -62.01 3.82 5.79
N TYR A 23 -60.74 3.98 6.20
CA TYR A 23 -59.70 2.99 6.06
C TYR A 23 -59.48 2.26 7.39
N THR A 24 -59.50 0.94 7.31
CA THR A 24 -59.24 0.04 8.42
C THR A 24 -57.76 -0.35 8.48
N TYR A 25 -57.36 -0.98 9.59
CA TYR A 25 -56.03 -1.59 9.70
C TYR A 25 -55.79 -2.66 8.62
N GLY A 26 -56.84 -3.38 8.19
CA GLY A 26 -56.77 -4.33 7.08
C GLY A 26 -56.43 -3.66 5.76
N ASP A 27 -57.05 -2.50 5.47
CA ASP A 27 -56.78 -1.72 4.25
C ASP A 27 -55.33 -1.23 4.19
N ALA A 28 -54.76 -0.87 5.35
CA ALA A 28 -53.35 -0.49 5.44
C ALA A 28 -52.43 -1.70 5.15
N ILE A 29 -52.73 -2.87 5.72
CA ILE A 29 -51.98 -4.11 5.44
C ILE A 29 -52.06 -4.46 3.95
N ASP A 30 -53.26 -4.40 3.36
CA ASP A 30 -53.46 -4.71 1.95
C ASP A 30 -52.73 -3.72 1.03
N TYR A 31 -52.70 -2.43 1.40
CA TYR A 31 -51.91 -1.43 0.71
C TYR A 31 -50.42 -1.75 0.73
N PHE A 32 -49.85 -2.05 1.90
CA PHE A 32 -48.44 -2.43 2.01
C PHE A 32 -48.15 -3.75 1.29
N ALA A 33 -49.03 -4.74 1.40
CA ALA A 33 -48.89 -6.00 0.67
C ALA A 33 -48.87 -5.78 -0.84
N ARG A 34 -49.75 -4.91 -1.37
CA ARG A 34 -49.74 -4.54 -2.80
C ARG A 34 -48.50 -3.76 -3.20
N LYS A 35 -48.03 -2.81 -2.38
CA LYS A 35 -46.80 -2.04 -2.62
C LYS A 35 -45.56 -2.93 -2.62
N ILE A 36 -45.44 -3.84 -1.65
CA ILE A 36 -44.32 -4.80 -1.53
C ILE A 36 -44.39 -5.85 -2.65
N SER A 37 -45.59 -6.26 -3.06
CA SER A 37 -45.78 -7.23 -4.14
C SER A 37 -45.67 -6.62 -5.54
N ASN A 38 -45.63 -5.29 -5.65
CA ASN A 38 -45.49 -4.60 -6.93
C ASN A 38 -44.03 -4.66 -7.39
N GLU A 39 -43.81 -5.37 -8.49
CA GLU A 39 -42.50 -5.59 -9.10
C GLU A 39 -41.78 -4.29 -9.44
N ASN A 40 -42.51 -3.26 -9.88
CA ASN A 40 -41.94 -1.94 -10.14
C ASN A 40 -41.38 -1.28 -8.87
N THR A 41 -42.03 -1.50 -7.72
CA THR A 41 -41.54 -0.93 -6.44
C THR A 41 -40.29 -1.67 -5.97
N LYS A 42 -40.21 -2.99 -6.18
CA LYS A 42 -38.99 -3.77 -5.88
C LYS A 42 -37.81 -3.32 -6.74
N ILE A 43 -38.03 -3.17 -8.05
CA ILE A 43 -37.00 -2.72 -8.99
C ILE A 43 -36.50 -1.32 -8.62
N LEU A 44 -37.39 -0.40 -8.23
CA LEU A 44 -36.99 0.94 -7.80
C LEU A 44 -36.09 0.91 -6.55
N ILE A 45 -36.44 0.11 -5.54
CA ILE A 45 -35.62 -0.06 -4.33
C ILE A 45 -34.26 -0.68 -4.68
N GLU A 46 -34.24 -1.67 -5.57
CA GLU A 46 -33.00 -2.31 -6.03
C GLU A 46 -32.11 -1.29 -6.77
N VAL A 47 -32.69 -0.44 -7.61
CA VAL A 47 -31.94 0.63 -8.29
C VAL A 47 -31.38 1.65 -7.29
N GLU A 48 -32.15 2.06 -6.28
CA GLU A 48 -31.67 2.99 -5.26
C GLU A 48 -30.52 2.41 -4.43
N THR A 49 -30.66 1.16 -3.98
CA THR A 49 -29.61 0.47 -3.23
C THR A 49 -28.34 0.25 -4.06
N LEU A 50 -28.49 -0.09 -5.35
CA LEU A 50 -27.35 -0.19 -6.27
C LEU A 50 -26.68 1.17 -6.51
N ARG A 51 -27.45 2.27 -6.57
CA ARG A 51 -26.89 3.62 -6.70
C ARG A 51 -26.07 4.03 -5.48
N GLU A 52 -26.59 3.77 -4.27
CA GLU A 52 -25.83 4.00 -3.04
C GLU A 52 -24.53 3.21 -3.04
N ARG A 53 -24.59 1.93 -3.45
CA ARG A 53 -23.40 1.09 -3.54
C ARG A 53 -22.37 1.59 -4.55
N ILE A 54 -22.81 2.13 -5.68
CA ILE A 54 -21.92 2.76 -6.67
C ILE A 54 -21.21 3.96 -6.05
N MET A 55 -21.93 4.83 -5.34
CA MET A 55 -21.34 6.00 -4.69
C MET A 55 -20.27 5.61 -3.67
N GLU A 56 -20.53 4.59 -2.84
CA GLU A 56 -19.54 4.07 -1.89
C GLU A 56 -18.26 3.60 -2.59
N LEU A 57 -18.41 2.83 -3.68
CA LEU A 57 -17.28 2.31 -4.45
C LEU A 57 -16.49 3.44 -5.14
N GLU A 58 -17.14 4.49 -5.61
CA GLU A 58 -16.49 5.66 -6.19
C GLU A 58 -15.60 6.39 -5.16
N ASP A 59 -16.10 6.54 -3.93
CA ASP A 59 -15.33 7.12 -2.82
C ASP A 59 -14.15 6.24 -2.40
N GLU A 60 -14.33 4.91 -2.36
CA GLU A 60 -13.23 3.96 -2.12
C GLU A 60 -12.14 4.05 -3.20
N ILE A 61 -12.52 4.16 -4.47
CA ILE A 61 -11.59 4.34 -5.59
C ILE A 61 -10.82 5.66 -5.43
N LYS A 62 -11.50 6.75 -5.10
CA LYS A 62 -10.87 8.07 -4.89
C LYS A 62 -9.84 8.04 -3.76
N ASN A 63 -10.17 7.40 -2.64
CA ASN A 63 -9.26 7.23 -1.51
C ASN A 63 -8.06 6.34 -1.87
N THR A 64 -8.30 5.26 -2.62
CA THR A 64 -7.24 4.35 -3.07
C THR A 64 -6.29 5.04 -4.04
N LYS A 65 -6.79 5.83 -4.99
CA LYS A 65 -5.97 6.64 -5.91
C LYS A 65 -5.05 7.59 -5.16
N ARG A 66 -5.58 8.35 -4.18
CA ARG A 66 -4.77 9.23 -3.32
C ARG A 66 -3.68 8.46 -2.57
N ARG A 67 -3.98 7.24 -2.09
CA ARG A 67 -2.99 6.40 -1.39
C ARG A 67 -1.89 5.92 -2.33
N ILE A 68 -2.22 5.57 -3.57
CA ILE A 68 -1.23 5.18 -4.59
C ILE A 68 -0.32 6.36 -4.91
N GLU A 69 -0.88 7.55 -5.07
CA GLU A 69 -0.12 8.76 -5.39
C GLU A 69 0.91 9.10 -4.32
N ARG A 70 0.51 9.10 -3.04
CA ARG A 70 1.44 9.27 -1.91
C ARG A 70 2.55 8.21 -1.89
N LYS A 71 2.23 6.96 -2.23
CA LYS A 71 3.24 5.89 -2.32
C LYS A 71 4.21 6.12 -3.47
N LYS A 72 3.74 6.65 -4.61
CA LYS A 72 4.61 7.01 -5.73
C LYS A 72 5.55 8.15 -5.37
N GLU A 73 5.04 9.20 -4.72
CA GLU A 73 5.86 10.32 -4.22
C GLU A 73 6.94 9.82 -3.25
N TYR A 74 6.56 8.92 -2.33
CA TYR A 74 7.52 8.30 -1.40
C TYR A 74 8.56 7.43 -2.12
N LEU A 75 8.15 6.68 -3.14
CA LEU A 75 9.05 5.86 -3.93
C LEU A 75 10.04 6.73 -4.72
N GLN A 76 9.60 7.83 -5.30
CA GLN A 76 10.48 8.83 -5.94
C GLN A 76 11.47 9.45 -4.94
N LEU A 77 11.02 9.74 -3.72
CA LEU A 77 11.90 10.22 -2.66
C LEU A 77 12.96 9.17 -2.30
N LEU A 78 12.57 7.90 -2.18
CA LEU A 78 13.50 6.81 -1.94
C LEU A 78 14.49 6.66 -3.09
N GLU A 79 14.04 6.61 -4.34
CA GLU A 79 14.90 6.54 -5.53
C GLU A 79 15.90 7.70 -5.58
N SER A 80 15.48 8.92 -5.21
CA SER A 80 16.39 10.06 -5.13
C SER A 80 17.46 9.90 -4.05
N ARG A 81 17.18 9.20 -2.95
CA ARG A 81 18.16 8.88 -1.90
C ARG A 81 19.07 7.72 -2.30
N TYR A 82 18.51 6.70 -2.95
CA TYR A 82 19.25 5.55 -3.45
C TYR A 82 20.21 5.91 -4.59
N SER A 83 19.90 6.92 -5.42
CA SER A 83 20.81 7.39 -6.47
C SER A 83 22.13 7.93 -5.91
N ASP A 84 22.11 8.56 -4.73
CA ASP A 84 23.32 9.05 -4.08
C ASP A 84 24.10 7.90 -3.40
N GLU A 85 23.39 6.91 -2.84
CA GLU A 85 24.02 5.71 -2.25
C GLU A 85 24.66 4.79 -3.32
N VAL A 86 24.05 4.64 -4.50
CA VAL A 86 24.58 3.78 -5.59
C VAL A 86 25.90 4.31 -6.17
N GLN A 87 26.08 5.64 -6.26
CA GLN A 87 27.38 6.19 -6.65
C GLN A 87 28.47 5.91 -5.61
N VAL A 88 28.12 5.97 -4.32
CA VAL A 88 29.05 5.64 -3.24
C VAL A 88 29.41 4.15 -3.29
N ASP A 89 28.43 3.26 -3.50
CA ASP A 89 28.65 1.81 -3.60
C ASP A 89 29.53 1.41 -4.80
N GLU A 90 29.35 2.02 -5.98
CA GLU A 90 30.20 1.73 -7.14
C GLU A 90 31.66 2.17 -6.93
N ILE A 91 31.89 3.34 -6.33
CA ILE A 91 33.23 3.86 -6.04
C ILE A 91 33.94 2.98 -4.99
N VAL A 92 33.20 2.51 -3.98
CA VAL A 92 33.69 1.56 -2.97
C VAL A 92 34.07 0.24 -3.63
N MET A 93 33.20 -0.33 -4.47
CA MET A 93 33.47 -1.58 -5.18
C MET A 93 34.67 -1.48 -6.14
N GLU A 94 34.84 -0.35 -6.84
CA GLU A 94 36.01 -0.11 -7.67
C GLU A 94 37.30 -0.07 -6.84
N SER A 95 37.28 0.60 -5.68
CA SER A 95 38.41 0.64 -4.76
C SER A 95 38.74 -0.75 -4.20
N ILE A 96 37.75 -1.54 -3.82
CA ILE A 96 37.94 -2.94 -3.37
C ILE A 96 38.59 -3.79 -4.46
N ARG A 97 38.10 -3.71 -5.72
CA ARG A 97 38.70 -4.43 -6.86
C ARG A 97 40.14 -4.02 -7.10
N THR A 98 40.43 -2.73 -7.01
CA THR A 98 41.79 -2.19 -7.17
C THR A 98 42.73 -2.72 -6.09
N ILE A 99 42.30 -2.69 -4.83
CA ILE A 99 43.05 -3.22 -3.68
C ILE A 99 43.32 -4.71 -3.85
N ARG A 100 42.30 -5.50 -4.21
CA ARG A 100 42.46 -6.95 -4.45
C ARG A 100 43.45 -7.23 -5.60
N SER A 101 43.35 -6.49 -6.70
CA SER A 101 44.28 -6.65 -7.84
C SER A 101 45.73 -6.32 -7.46
N ILE A 102 45.94 -5.29 -6.63
CA ILE A 102 47.27 -4.96 -6.09
C ILE A 102 47.75 -6.10 -5.17
N ALA A 103 46.89 -6.58 -4.28
CA ALA A 103 47.21 -7.66 -3.35
C ALA A 103 47.61 -8.95 -4.09
N GLU A 104 46.86 -9.31 -5.14
CA GLU A 104 47.20 -10.43 -6.04
C GLU A 104 48.56 -10.25 -6.72
N THR A 105 48.92 -9.01 -7.09
CA THR A 105 50.21 -8.70 -7.71
C THR A 105 51.38 -8.90 -6.75
N PHE A 106 51.17 -8.63 -5.46
CA PHE A 106 52.18 -8.78 -4.41
C PHE A 106 52.09 -10.12 -3.66
N ASP A 107 51.16 -11.01 -4.05
CA ASP A 107 50.86 -12.28 -3.39
C ASP A 107 50.63 -12.11 -1.88
N CYS A 108 49.77 -11.16 -1.51
CA CYS A 108 49.46 -10.84 -0.13
C CYS A 108 47.96 -10.68 0.13
N GLU A 109 47.59 -10.64 1.41
CA GLU A 109 46.21 -10.38 1.83
C GLU A 109 45.83 -8.91 1.52
N PRO A 110 44.61 -8.64 1.01
CA PRO A 110 44.14 -7.28 0.72
C PRO A 110 44.21 -6.30 1.90
N THR A 111 44.15 -6.80 3.13
CA THR A 111 44.27 -6.00 4.36
C THR A 111 45.71 -5.69 4.76
N GLU A 112 46.69 -6.34 4.15
CA GLU A 112 48.12 -6.17 4.45
C GLU A 112 48.89 -5.40 3.38
N ILE A 113 48.22 -4.93 2.33
CA ILE A 113 48.85 -4.34 1.13
C ILE A 113 49.81 -3.18 1.44
N ASP A 114 49.53 -2.40 2.50
CA ASP A 114 50.35 -1.25 2.88
C ASP A 114 51.78 -1.65 3.24
N ARG A 115 51.97 -2.87 3.75
CA ARG A 115 53.29 -3.43 4.07
C ARG A 115 54.10 -3.74 2.81
N PHE A 116 53.44 -4.00 1.69
CA PHE A 116 54.05 -4.42 0.43
C PHE A 116 54.25 -3.24 -0.54
N THR A 117 53.28 -2.33 -0.59
CA THR A 117 53.39 -1.11 -1.41
C THR A 117 54.28 -0.06 -0.77
N GLY A 118 54.51 -0.13 0.56
CA GLY A 118 55.28 0.86 1.31
C GLY A 118 54.55 2.20 1.48
N ALA A 119 53.28 2.26 1.10
CA ALA A 119 52.42 3.43 1.19
C ALA A 119 51.08 3.05 1.84
N ASP A 120 50.45 4.01 2.52
CA ASP A 120 49.15 3.82 3.16
C ASP A 120 48.01 3.81 2.13
N THR A 121 47.90 2.68 1.45
CA THR A 121 47.04 2.45 0.28
C THR A 121 45.59 2.25 0.74
N LEU A 122 45.39 1.58 1.88
CA LEU A 122 44.07 1.42 2.48
C LEU A 122 43.47 2.76 2.90
N GLU A 123 44.24 3.64 3.58
CA GLU A 123 43.74 4.96 3.98
C GLU A 123 43.45 5.85 2.77
N PHE A 124 44.25 5.74 1.69
CA PHE A 124 44.00 6.47 0.45
C PHE A 124 42.64 6.10 -0.16
N HIS A 125 42.35 4.81 -0.29
CA HIS A 125 41.08 4.33 -0.83
C HIS A 125 39.91 4.62 0.10
N ALA A 126 40.09 4.52 1.43
CA ALA A 126 39.06 4.88 2.41
C ALA A 126 38.65 6.36 2.25
N LYS A 127 39.63 7.27 2.11
CA LYS A 127 39.38 8.70 1.85
C LYS A 127 38.72 8.93 0.49
N LYS A 128 39.15 8.23 -0.56
CA LYS A 128 38.52 8.31 -1.90
C LYS A 128 37.03 7.96 -1.82
N CYS A 129 36.69 6.98 -0.99
CA CYS A 129 35.33 6.47 -0.81
C CYS A 129 34.51 7.18 0.28
N SER A 130 35.08 8.17 0.99
CA SER A 130 34.45 8.85 2.13
C SER A 130 33.97 7.90 3.25
N ILE A 131 34.69 6.79 3.45
CA ILE A 131 34.47 5.83 4.53
C ILE A 131 35.68 5.78 5.45
N THR A 132 35.52 5.22 6.65
CA THR A 132 36.64 4.99 7.56
C THR A 132 37.49 3.81 7.08
N ARG A 133 38.77 3.81 7.49
CA ARG A 133 39.67 2.69 7.23
C ARG A 133 39.12 1.37 7.76
N LEU A 134 38.53 1.39 8.95
CA LEU A 134 37.95 0.21 9.59
C LEU A 134 36.82 -0.39 8.73
N GLU A 135 35.91 0.45 8.23
CA GLU A 135 34.82 0.01 7.35
C GLU A 135 35.36 -0.61 6.05
N LEU A 136 36.39 -0.02 5.45
CA LEU A 136 37.02 -0.59 4.26
C LEU A 136 37.68 -1.96 4.55
N GLU A 137 38.38 -2.09 5.68
CA GLU A 137 39.00 -3.36 6.10
C GLU A 137 37.95 -4.45 6.38
N GLU A 138 36.77 -4.09 6.89
CA GLU A 138 35.65 -5.01 7.07
C GLU A 138 35.07 -5.46 5.73
N LEU A 139 34.85 -4.54 4.79
CA LEU A 139 34.36 -4.84 3.45
C LEU A 139 35.33 -5.73 2.66
N LEU A 140 36.64 -5.54 2.82
CA LEU A 140 37.65 -6.38 2.16
C LEU A 140 37.63 -7.83 2.66
N LYS A 141 37.26 -8.06 3.92
CA LYS A 141 37.11 -9.40 4.53
C LYS A 141 35.82 -10.11 4.11
N MET A 142 34.85 -9.39 3.57
CA MET A 142 33.65 -10.01 3.02
C MET A 142 33.98 -10.59 1.64
N ASP A 143 33.72 -11.89 1.45
CA ASP A 143 33.78 -12.53 0.13
C ASP A 143 32.64 -12.01 -0.77
N LEU A 144 32.86 -10.83 -1.35
CA LEU A 144 32.11 -10.23 -2.45
C LEU A 144 32.57 -10.77 -3.80
#